data_AF-A0A7W8LF61-F1
#
_entry.id   AF-A0A7W8LF61-F1
#
_cell.length_a   1.000
_cell.length_b   1.000
_cell.length_c   1.000
_cell.angle_alpha   90.00
_cell.angle_beta   90.00
_cell.angle_gamma   90.00
#
_symmetry.space_group_name_H-M   'P 1'
#
loop_
_entity.id
_entity.type
_entity.pdbx_description
1 polymer ?
#
loop_
_entity_poly.entity_id
_entity_poly.type
_entity_poly.pdbx_seq_one_letter_code
_entity_poly.pdbx_strand_id
1 'polypeptide(L)'
;VVLAGGAWSALFCRRHGIDLPAVNVIGTALRTAEAPAVIDGCFSGPNFAMRRRLDGGYTIAVPGYGRMEIAPQNLRHAVKFRKMFRSKLNKKLKFRIAQPFFGGPEGSADWRNDDISPFELTRVLNPVPDAEWPTRALENVATVFPELSGLRVAHAWAGAIDTTPDLVPVISRVDSTPGLVIASGFSGHGFGLGPGAGMLVSRIVTNDATGIDIQPYRLTRFSDGTRLASPEMM
;
A
#
# COMPACT_ATOMS: atom_id res chain seq x y z
N VAL A 1 0.21 -14.14 -18.28
CA VAL A 1 1.11 -13.39 -17.39
C VAL A 1 0.29 -12.79 -16.25
N VAL A 2 0.76 -12.86 -15.01
CA VAL A 2 0.15 -12.17 -13.86
C VAL A 2 1.09 -11.06 -13.39
N LEU A 3 0.61 -9.81 -13.40
CA LEU A 3 1.32 -8.67 -12.82
C LEU A 3 0.89 -8.48 -11.36
N ALA A 4 1.77 -8.88 -10.44
CA ALA A 4 1.60 -8.69 -9.00
C ALA A 4 2.80 -7.93 -8.39
N GLY A 5 3.20 -6.83 -9.05
CA GLY A 5 4.41 -6.05 -8.72
C GLY A 5 4.25 -5.05 -7.56
N GLY A 6 3.08 -5.02 -6.91
CA GLY A 6 2.77 -4.09 -5.82
C GLY A 6 3.04 -2.63 -6.20
N ALA A 7 3.88 -1.96 -5.41
CA ALA A 7 4.30 -0.57 -5.61
C ALA A 7 4.75 -0.24 -7.04
N TRP A 8 5.32 -1.21 -7.76
CA TRP A 8 5.88 -1.04 -9.11
C TRP A 8 4.89 -1.29 -10.25
N SER A 9 3.71 -1.86 -9.96
CA SER A 9 2.76 -2.29 -10.99
C SER A 9 2.31 -1.14 -11.89
N ALA A 10 2.09 0.04 -11.34
CA ALA A 10 1.63 1.19 -12.13
C ALA A 10 2.72 1.74 -13.06
N LEU A 11 3.99 1.74 -12.63
CA LEU A 11 5.12 2.08 -13.51
C LEU A 11 5.25 1.08 -14.67
N PHE A 12 5.16 -0.22 -14.36
CA PHE A 12 5.19 -1.27 -15.36
C PHE A 12 4.03 -1.14 -16.36
N CYS A 13 2.79 -0.99 -15.88
CA CYS A 13 1.62 -0.77 -16.72
C CYS A 13 1.78 0.44 -17.64
N ARG A 14 2.31 1.56 -17.12
CA ARG A 14 2.52 2.78 -17.89
C ARG A 14 3.39 2.55 -19.13
N ARG A 15 4.49 1.80 -18.98
CA ARG A 15 5.40 1.46 -20.09
C ARG A 15 4.70 0.72 -21.23
N HIS A 16 3.66 -0.05 -20.90
CA HIS A 16 2.87 -0.85 -21.83
C HIS A 16 1.56 -0.16 -22.25
N GLY A 17 1.39 1.14 -21.97
CA GLY A 17 0.19 1.88 -22.36
C GLY A 17 -1.06 1.55 -21.54
N ILE A 18 -0.91 0.89 -20.40
CA ILE A 18 -2.00 0.52 -19.49
C ILE A 18 -2.10 1.57 -18.39
N ASP A 19 -3.25 2.22 -18.26
CA ASP A 19 -3.48 3.23 -17.22
C ASP A 19 -3.99 2.60 -15.92
N LEU A 20 -3.07 2.13 -15.07
CA LEU A 20 -3.35 1.66 -13.71
C LEU A 20 -3.27 2.83 -12.71
N PRO A 21 -4.39 3.33 -12.16
CA PRO A 21 -4.36 4.42 -11.20
C PRO A 21 -4.02 3.86 -9.82
N ALA A 22 -2.73 3.86 -9.48
CA ALA A 22 -2.25 3.51 -8.16
C ALA A 22 -1.14 4.48 -7.74
N VAL A 23 -1.16 4.87 -6.47
CA VAL A 23 -0.13 5.72 -5.85
C VAL A 23 0.38 5.05 -4.59
N ASN A 24 1.66 5.22 -4.31
CA ASN A 24 2.28 4.66 -3.12
C ASN A 24 2.13 5.59 -1.92
N VAL A 25 1.61 5.03 -0.82
CA VAL A 25 1.59 5.66 0.49
C VAL A 25 2.64 4.98 1.36
N ILE A 26 3.61 5.74 1.86
CA ILE A 26 4.65 5.25 2.75
C ILE A 26 4.11 5.21 4.18
N GLY A 27 3.99 4.02 4.75
CA GLY A 27 3.63 3.81 6.16
C GLY A 27 4.85 3.45 7.00
N THR A 28 4.89 3.92 8.25
CA THR A 28 5.95 3.59 9.23
C THR A 28 5.42 2.67 10.32
N ALA A 29 6.19 1.64 10.67
CA ALA A 29 5.91 0.74 11.78
C ALA A 29 7.19 0.45 12.57
N LEU A 30 7.03 -0.04 13.79
CA LEU A 30 8.14 -0.43 14.65
C LEU A 30 7.92 -1.80 15.27
N ARG A 31 9.01 -2.41 15.72
CA ARG A 31 9.00 -3.50 16.68
C ARG A 31 9.80 -3.14 17.92
N THR A 32 9.31 -3.57 19.07
CA THR A 32 10.00 -3.39 20.34
C THR A 32 10.95 -4.55 20.61
N ALA A 33 11.82 -4.37 21.60
CA ALA A 33 12.43 -5.49 22.32
C ALA A 33 11.34 -6.27 23.10
N GLU A 34 11.74 -7.36 23.75
CA GLU A 34 10.89 -8.08 24.69
C GLU A 34 10.29 -7.14 25.75
N ALA A 35 9.02 -7.34 26.06
CA ALA A 35 8.25 -6.48 26.95
C ALA A 35 7.18 -7.28 27.72
N PRO A 36 6.65 -6.76 28.84
CA PRO A 36 5.55 -7.38 29.58
C PRO A 36 4.37 -7.73 28.66
N ALA A 37 3.75 -8.88 28.88
CA ALA A 37 2.59 -9.33 28.11
C ALA A 37 1.30 -8.73 28.71
N VAL A 38 0.75 -7.70 28.07
CA VAL A 38 -0.50 -7.02 28.49
C VAL A 38 -1.68 -7.35 27.57
N ILE A 39 -1.41 -7.92 26.40
CA ILE A 39 -2.41 -8.41 25.46
C ILE A 39 -1.92 -9.73 24.83
N ASP A 40 -2.88 -10.54 24.38
CA ASP A 40 -2.65 -11.62 23.44
C ASP A 40 -3.16 -11.23 22.05
N GLY A 41 -2.32 -11.37 21.02
CA GLY A 41 -2.70 -11.04 19.65
C GLY A 41 -2.69 -9.55 19.32
N CYS A 42 -3.76 -9.06 18.66
CA CYS A 42 -3.88 -7.70 18.12
C CYS A 42 -4.74 -6.81 19.02
N PHE A 43 -4.33 -5.55 19.19
CA PHE A 43 -5.08 -4.52 19.90
C PHE A 43 -5.08 -3.22 19.10
N SER A 44 -6.25 -2.60 18.96
CA SER A 44 -6.41 -1.27 18.38
C SER A 44 -6.80 -0.29 19.47
N GLY A 45 -5.88 0.60 19.84
CA GLY A 45 -6.09 1.62 20.84
C GLY A 45 -6.32 3.01 20.24
N PRO A 46 -6.57 4.02 21.09
CA PRO A 46 -6.66 5.41 20.65
C PRO A 46 -5.34 5.84 19.99
N ASN A 47 -5.35 6.01 18.67
CA ASN A 47 -4.19 6.45 17.87
C ASN A 47 -2.99 5.48 17.83
N PHE A 48 -3.19 4.19 18.10
CA PHE A 48 -2.18 3.17 17.80
C PHE A 48 -2.83 1.81 17.52
N ALA A 49 -2.13 0.98 16.76
CA ALA A 49 -2.40 -0.45 16.67
C ALA A 49 -1.15 -1.19 17.11
N MET A 50 -1.32 -2.22 17.94
CA MET A 50 -0.22 -3.07 18.38
C MET A 50 -0.57 -4.54 18.27
N ARG A 51 0.45 -5.38 18.04
CA ARG A 51 0.30 -6.84 18.01
C ARG A 51 1.43 -7.49 18.79
N ARG A 52 1.09 -8.40 19.70
CA ARG A 52 2.06 -9.26 20.39
C ARG A 52 2.80 -10.13 19.38
N ARG A 53 4.12 -10.20 19.50
CA ARG A 53 4.99 -11.02 18.65
C ARG A 53 5.42 -12.28 19.40
N LEU A 54 5.80 -13.30 18.63
CA LEU A 54 6.32 -14.57 19.17
C LEU A 54 7.68 -14.40 19.88
N ASP A 55 8.42 -13.34 19.58
CA ASP A 55 9.70 -13.00 20.22
C ASP A 55 9.53 -12.20 21.53
N GLY A 56 8.31 -12.13 22.06
CA GLY A 56 8.01 -11.44 23.32
C GLY A 56 7.94 -9.91 23.21
N GLY A 57 8.16 -9.33 22.02
CA GLY A 57 7.97 -7.91 21.76
C GLY A 57 6.59 -7.57 21.19
N TYR A 58 6.45 -6.35 20.70
CA TYR A 58 5.27 -5.85 20.01
C TYR A 58 5.64 -5.28 18.65
N THR A 59 4.77 -5.48 17.65
CA THR A 59 4.73 -4.64 16.45
C THR A 59 3.73 -3.53 16.67
N ILE A 60 4.11 -2.28 16.45
CA ILE A 60 3.29 -1.10 16.75
C ILE A 60 3.31 -0.14 15.55
N ALA A 61 2.16 0.46 15.25
CA ALA A 61 2.02 1.50 14.23
C ALA A 61 0.96 2.54 14.63
N VAL A 62 1.04 3.74 14.07
CA VAL A 62 0.03 4.79 14.23
C VAL A 62 -0.92 4.75 13.03
N PRO A 63 -2.18 4.31 13.19
CA PRO A 63 -3.06 4.06 12.06
C PRO A 63 -3.49 5.35 11.35
N GLY A 64 -3.61 5.24 10.03
CA GLY A 64 -4.14 6.27 9.15
C GLY A 64 -3.16 7.38 8.77
N TYR A 65 -1.95 7.41 9.32
CA TYR A 65 -0.90 8.33 8.87
C TYR A 65 -0.02 7.69 7.82
N GLY A 66 0.34 8.48 6.80
CA GLY A 66 1.22 8.04 5.74
C GLY A 66 1.85 9.20 5.01
N ARG A 67 2.98 8.95 4.35
CA ARG A 67 3.69 9.93 3.54
C ARG A 67 3.50 9.60 2.06
N MET A 68 3.02 10.55 1.27
CA MET A 68 3.05 10.47 -0.18
C MET A 68 4.27 11.21 -0.70
N GLU A 69 5.00 10.56 -1.59
CA GLU A 69 6.11 11.17 -2.33
C GLU A 69 5.55 11.64 -3.67
N ILE A 70 5.50 12.96 -3.86
CA ILE A 70 4.94 13.57 -5.07
C ILE A 70 5.95 13.45 -6.19
N ALA A 71 5.54 12.80 -7.28
CA ALA A 71 6.26 12.62 -8.53
C ALA A 71 5.25 12.59 -9.72
N PRO A 72 5.73 12.47 -10.98
CA PRO A 72 4.88 12.62 -12.16
C PRO A 72 3.67 11.67 -12.20
N GLN A 73 3.79 10.45 -11.68
CA GLN A 73 2.67 9.51 -11.62
C GLN A 73 1.52 10.02 -10.74
N ASN A 74 1.83 10.58 -9.57
CA ASN A 74 0.80 11.12 -8.67
C ASN A 74 0.06 12.29 -9.33
N LEU A 75 0.78 13.17 -10.04
CA LEU A 75 0.21 14.31 -10.75
C LEU A 75 -0.72 13.86 -11.89
N ARG A 76 -0.32 12.84 -12.66
CA ARG A 76 -1.13 12.25 -13.74
C ARG A 76 -2.47 11.75 -13.23
N HIS A 77 -2.49 11.11 -12.06
CA HIS A 77 -3.72 10.52 -11.51
C HIS A 77 -4.48 11.45 -10.54
N ALA A 78 -4.01 12.68 -10.30
CA ALA A 78 -4.56 13.59 -9.30
C ALA A 78 -6.10 13.78 -9.38
N VAL A 79 -6.66 13.84 -10.60
CA VAL A 79 -8.11 13.96 -10.81
C VAL A 79 -8.87 12.72 -10.35
N LYS A 80 -8.32 11.52 -10.57
CA LYS A 80 -8.91 10.25 -10.12
C LYS A 80 -8.90 10.15 -8.59
N PHE A 81 -7.85 10.67 -7.95
CA PHE A 81 -7.70 10.71 -6.50
C PHE A 81 -8.40 11.90 -5.81
N ARG A 82 -9.13 12.76 -6.54
CA ARG A 82 -9.78 13.96 -5.96
C ARG A 82 -10.71 13.65 -4.78
N LYS A 83 -11.39 12.49 -4.79
CA LYS A 83 -12.26 12.07 -3.68
C LYS A 83 -11.45 11.71 -2.44
N MET A 84 -10.33 11.00 -2.62
CA MET A 84 -9.39 10.69 -1.55
C MET A 84 -8.82 11.98 -0.94
N PHE A 85 -8.39 12.94 -1.77
CA PHE A 85 -7.87 14.23 -1.27
C PHE A 85 -8.92 15.12 -0.60
N ARG A 86 -10.21 14.96 -0.95
CA ARG A 86 -11.32 15.66 -0.28
C ARG A 86 -11.82 14.93 0.98
N SER A 87 -11.38 13.70 1.22
CA SER A 87 -11.79 12.89 2.37
C SER A 87 -10.99 13.23 3.63
N LYS A 88 -11.41 12.69 4.78
CA LYS A 88 -10.66 12.81 6.05
C LYS A 88 -9.26 12.16 5.99
N LEU A 89 -9.00 11.26 5.03
CA LEU A 89 -7.66 10.68 4.84
C LEU A 89 -6.61 11.75 4.55
N ASN A 90 -6.96 12.79 3.79
CA ASN A 90 -6.00 13.84 3.43
C ASN A 90 -5.40 14.55 4.65
N LYS A 91 -6.16 14.67 5.74
CA LYS A 91 -5.69 15.29 6.99
C LYS A 91 -4.59 14.49 7.68
N LYS A 92 -4.41 13.22 7.30
CA LYS A 92 -3.39 12.32 7.85
C LYS A 92 -2.26 12.00 6.85
N LEU A 93 -2.31 12.57 5.65
CA LEU A 93 -1.27 12.41 4.64
C LEU A 93 -0.25 13.54 4.74
N LYS A 94 1.03 13.17 4.82
CA LYS A 94 2.14 14.10 4.63
C LYS A 94 2.58 14.06 3.17
N PHE A 95 2.83 15.23 2.60
CA PHE A 95 3.36 15.34 1.25
C PHE A 95 4.83 15.71 1.31
N ARG A 96 5.65 14.92 0.61
CA ARG A 96 7.07 15.22 0.40
C ARG A 96 7.34 15.21 -1.10
N ILE A 97 8.16 16.13 -1.57
CA ILE A 97 8.65 16.07 -2.95
C ILE A 97 9.66 14.92 -3.06
N ALA A 98 9.44 14.00 -4.00
CA ALA A 98 10.32 12.84 -4.18
C ALA A 98 11.74 13.26 -4.57
N GLN A 99 12.75 12.60 -3.99
CA GLN A 99 14.16 12.74 -4.36
C GLN A 99 14.68 11.36 -4.80
N PRO A 100 15.04 11.12 -6.07
CA PRO A 100 14.87 11.98 -7.25
C PRO A 100 13.48 11.79 -7.90
N PHE A 101 12.92 12.84 -8.53
CA PHE A 101 11.71 12.78 -9.39
C PHE A 101 11.75 11.70 -10.50
N PHE A 102 12.93 11.13 -10.74
CA PHE A 102 13.23 10.12 -11.76
C PHE A 102 13.57 8.73 -11.18
N GLY A 103 13.59 8.58 -9.85
CA GLY A 103 13.89 7.31 -9.18
C GLY A 103 12.69 6.79 -8.39
N GLY A 104 12.48 5.48 -8.41
CA GLY A 104 11.42 4.82 -7.64
C GLY A 104 10.09 4.67 -8.39
N PRO A 105 9.09 4.05 -7.75
CA PRO A 105 7.86 3.61 -8.42
C PRO A 105 6.96 4.75 -8.93
N GLU A 106 7.04 5.94 -8.35
CA GLU A 106 6.24 7.10 -8.75
C GLU A 106 6.91 7.97 -9.84
N GLY A 107 8.18 7.67 -10.14
CA GLY A 107 9.02 8.46 -11.03
C GLY A 107 8.66 8.36 -12.50
N SER A 108 9.18 9.29 -13.29
CA SER A 108 9.27 9.12 -14.74
C SER A 108 10.44 8.21 -15.07
N ALA A 109 10.16 7.13 -15.77
CA ALA A 109 11.12 6.19 -16.29
C ALA A 109 10.57 5.56 -17.56
N ASP A 110 11.46 5.40 -18.53
CA ASP A 110 11.29 4.65 -19.76
C ASP A 110 12.55 3.78 -19.93
N TRP A 111 12.41 2.62 -20.56
CA TRP A 111 13.49 1.67 -20.76
C TRP A 111 13.22 0.77 -21.97
N ARG A 112 14.28 0.26 -22.59
CA ARG A 112 14.21 -0.83 -23.58
C ARG A 112 14.39 -2.17 -22.88
N ASN A 113 13.98 -3.26 -23.53
CA ASN A 113 14.03 -4.60 -22.92
C ASN A 113 15.46 -5.11 -22.69
N ASP A 114 16.43 -4.52 -23.39
CA ASP A 114 17.86 -4.78 -23.33
C ASP A 114 18.63 -3.75 -22.47
N ASP A 115 17.95 -2.72 -21.97
CA ASP A 115 18.53 -1.74 -21.03
C ASP A 115 18.34 -2.20 -19.57
N ILE A 116 19.13 -1.60 -18.66
CA ILE A 116 18.90 -1.74 -17.22
C ILE A 116 17.55 -1.09 -16.88
N SER A 117 16.61 -1.90 -16.39
CA SER A 117 15.28 -1.42 -16.01
C SER A 117 15.27 -0.68 -14.66
N PRO A 118 14.27 0.17 -14.38
CA PRO A 118 14.10 0.81 -13.07
C PRO A 118 14.01 -0.19 -11.91
N PHE A 119 13.49 -1.39 -12.19
CA PHE A 119 13.35 -2.48 -11.22
C PHE A 119 14.70 -3.08 -10.83
N GLU A 120 15.69 -3.02 -11.72
CA GLU A 120 17.05 -3.47 -11.44
C GLU A 120 17.88 -2.41 -10.71
N LEU A 121 17.62 -1.13 -10.99
CA LEU A 121 18.20 -0.03 -10.24
C LEU A 121 17.70 -0.01 -8.79
N THR A 122 16.45 -0.43 -8.54
CA THR A 122 15.85 -0.52 -7.20
C THR A 122 15.20 -1.88 -7.00
N ARG A 123 16.03 -2.91 -6.74
CA ARG A 123 15.55 -4.29 -6.49
C ARG A 123 14.75 -4.43 -5.20
N VAL A 124 15.17 -3.69 -4.17
CA VAL A 124 14.51 -3.65 -2.86
C VAL A 124 14.08 -2.22 -2.58
N LEU A 125 12.79 -1.96 -2.68
CA LEU A 125 12.23 -0.67 -2.31
C LEU A 125 12.21 -0.55 -0.78
N ASN A 126 13.15 0.20 -0.23
CA ASN A 126 13.34 0.37 1.21
C ASN A 126 13.20 1.85 1.61
N PRO A 127 11.98 2.38 1.76
CA PRO A 127 11.77 3.77 2.14
C PRO A 127 12.22 4.02 3.57
N VAL A 128 12.71 5.24 3.84
CA VAL A 128 13.13 5.65 5.17
C VAL A 128 11.90 5.92 6.06
N PRO A 129 11.82 5.35 7.27
CA PRO A 129 10.74 5.61 8.21
C PRO A 129 10.73 7.07 8.70
N ASP A 130 9.54 7.61 8.93
CA ASP A 130 9.40 8.93 9.56
C ASP A 130 9.61 8.78 11.07
N ALA A 131 10.65 9.43 11.58
CA ALA A 131 11.11 9.26 12.97
C ALA A 131 10.08 9.69 14.05
N GLU A 132 9.08 10.49 13.68
CA GLU A 132 8.05 10.94 14.62
C GLU A 132 7.08 9.81 15.02
N TRP A 133 6.80 8.87 14.11
CA TRP A 133 5.73 7.89 14.32
C TRP A 133 6.10 6.82 15.35
N PRO A 134 7.35 6.34 15.41
CA PRO A 134 7.78 5.48 16.51
C PRO A 134 7.60 6.12 17.87
N THR A 135 8.03 7.38 18.04
CA THR A 135 7.89 8.10 19.32
C THR A 135 6.42 8.24 19.71
N ARG A 136 5.58 8.74 18.79
CA ARG A 136 4.14 8.89 19.04
C ARG A 136 3.44 7.57 19.33
N ALA A 137 3.84 6.49 18.66
CA ALA A 137 3.27 5.17 18.90
C ALA A 137 3.54 4.72 20.34
N LEU A 138 4.76 4.90 20.86
CA LEU A 138 5.10 4.54 22.23
C LEU A 138 4.38 5.42 23.26
N GLU A 139 4.27 6.73 23.01
CA GLU A 139 3.51 7.65 23.85
C GLU A 139 2.03 7.22 23.93
N ASN A 140 1.40 6.94 22.80
CA ASN A 140 0.01 6.50 22.74
C ASN A 140 -0.20 5.17 23.48
N VAL A 141 0.72 4.22 23.33
CA VAL A 141 0.67 2.93 24.05
C VAL A 141 0.75 3.16 25.56
N ALA A 142 1.68 3.99 26.03
CA ALA A 142 1.87 4.25 27.46
C ALA A 142 0.67 4.93 28.12
N THR A 143 -0.16 5.67 27.36
CA THR A 143 -1.40 6.25 27.90
C THR A 143 -2.49 5.20 28.18
N VAL A 144 -2.44 4.06 27.49
CA VAL A 144 -3.42 2.96 27.67
C VAL A 144 -2.87 1.83 28.53
N PHE A 145 -1.58 1.52 28.39
CA PHE A 145 -0.86 0.48 29.13
C PHE A 145 0.35 1.09 29.83
N PRO A 146 0.17 1.68 31.03
CA PRO A 146 1.27 2.27 31.79
C PRO A 146 2.42 1.29 32.08
N GLU A 147 2.13 -0.01 32.16
CA GLU A 147 3.12 -1.10 32.32
C GLU A 147 4.05 -1.24 31.10
N LEU A 148 3.65 -0.69 29.96
CA LEU A 148 4.46 -0.59 28.74
C LEU A 148 5.15 0.78 28.62
N SER A 149 5.18 1.59 29.68
CA SER A 149 6.03 2.78 29.70
C SER A 149 7.52 2.40 29.58
N GLY A 150 8.28 3.15 28.79
CA GLY A 150 9.70 2.90 28.60
C GLY A 150 10.04 1.73 27.63
N LEU A 151 9.10 1.29 26.81
CA LEU A 151 9.37 0.33 25.73
C LEU A 151 10.59 0.74 24.89
N ARG A 152 11.54 -0.19 24.72
CA ARG A 152 12.66 0.00 23.79
C ARG A 152 12.26 -0.40 22.38
N VAL A 153 12.45 0.51 21.43
CA VAL A 153 12.38 0.19 20.00
C VAL A 153 13.58 -0.69 19.63
N ALA A 154 13.32 -1.89 19.13
CA ALA A 154 14.37 -2.76 18.58
C ALA A 154 14.64 -2.43 17.10
N HIS A 155 13.60 -2.08 16.35
CA HIS A 155 13.73 -1.68 14.95
C HIS A 155 12.50 -0.89 14.48
N ALA A 156 12.69 0.07 13.57
CA ALA A 156 11.63 0.76 12.86
C ALA A 156 11.87 0.66 11.36
N TRP A 157 10.80 0.50 10.58
CA TRP A 157 10.85 0.38 9.13
C TRP A 157 9.68 1.13 8.48
N ALA A 158 9.79 1.35 7.19
CA ALA A 158 8.68 1.83 6.38
C ALA A 158 8.42 0.93 5.17
N GLY A 159 7.21 1.03 4.62
CA GLY A 159 6.80 0.29 3.44
C GLY A 159 5.94 1.13 2.52
N ALA A 160 6.09 0.93 1.21
CA ALA A 160 5.26 1.54 0.19
C ALA A 160 4.00 0.71 -0.04
N ILE A 161 2.84 1.37 0.05
CA ILE A 161 1.52 0.74 -0.10
C ILE A 161 0.89 1.24 -1.40
N ASP A 162 0.74 0.35 -2.38
CA ASP A 162 0.07 0.66 -3.64
C ASP A 162 -1.44 0.83 -3.43
N THR A 163 -1.88 2.08 -3.53
CA THR A 163 -3.20 2.52 -3.13
C THR A 163 -4.00 2.97 -4.34
N THR A 164 -5.20 2.41 -4.52
CA THR A 164 -6.13 2.78 -5.60
C THR A 164 -7.05 3.93 -5.17
N PRO A 165 -7.68 4.68 -6.11
CA PRO A 165 -8.55 5.81 -5.78
C PRO A 165 -9.72 5.49 -4.86
N ASP A 166 -10.19 4.24 -4.87
CA ASP A 166 -11.33 3.75 -4.10
C ASP A 166 -10.95 2.75 -3.00
N LEU A 167 -9.64 2.53 -2.77
CA LEU A 167 -9.08 1.54 -1.84
C LEU A 167 -9.43 0.07 -2.14
N VAL A 168 -10.00 -0.22 -3.32
CA VAL A 168 -10.35 -1.57 -3.77
C VAL A 168 -9.22 -2.10 -4.67
N PRO A 169 -8.79 -3.38 -4.55
CA PRO A 169 -7.76 -3.91 -5.42
C PRO A 169 -8.19 -3.97 -6.89
N VAL A 170 -7.21 -3.97 -7.79
CA VAL A 170 -7.39 -4.32 -9.19
C VAL A 170 -7.02 -5.78 -9.36
N ILE A 171 -8.02 -6.62 -9.64
CA ILE A 171 -7.88 -8.03 -10.00
C ILE A 171 -8.62 -8.20 -11.33
N SER A 172 -7.91 -8.00 -12.44
CA SER A 172 -8.54 -7.77 -13.74
C SER A 172 -7.70 -8.30 -14.89
N ARG A 173 -8.37 -8.89 -15.89
CA ARG A 173 -7.81 -8.99 -17.24
C ARG A 173 -7.66 -7.60 -17.85
N VAL A 174 -6.74 -7.47 -18.79
CA VAL A 174 -6.49 -6.23 -19.54
C VAL A 174 -6.88 -6.43 -21.00
N ASP A 175 -7.96 -5.79 -21.44
CA ASP A 175 -8.52 -6.00 -22.78
C ASP A 175 -7.55 -5.60 -23.90
N SER A 176 -6.78 -4.53 -23.70
CA SER A 176 -5.75 -4.07 -24.63
C SER A 176 -4.51 -4.98 -24.68
N THR A 177 -4.40 -5.98 -23.80
CA THR A 177 -3.26 -6.91 -23.73
C THR A 177 -3.73 -8.31 -23.34
N PRO A 178 -4.28 -9.08 -24.29
CA PRO A 178 -4.79 -10.42 -24.03
C PRO A 178 -3.75 -11.32 -23.33
N GLY A 179 -4.19 -12.04 -22.31
CA GLY A 179 -3.33 -12.92 -21.52
C GLY A 179 -2.61 -12.24 -20.33
N LEU A 180 -2.75 -10.92 -20.17
CA LEU A 180 -2.31 -10.20 -18.97
C LEU A 180 -3.46 -10.12 -17.94
N VAL A 181 -3.14 -10.50 -16.70
CA VAL A 181 -3.98 -10.29 -15.52
C VAL A 181 -3.21 -9.42 -14.52
N ILE A 182 -3.83 -8.34 -14.04
CA ILE A 182 -3.29 -7.48 -12.98
C ILE A 182 -3.86 -7.95 -11.64
N ALA A 183 -3.00 -8.02 -10.63
CA ALA A 183 -3.35 -8.23 -9.22
C ALA A 183 -2.52 -7.26 -8.35
N SER A 184 -3.01 -6.02 -8.20
CA SER A 184 -2.30 -4.95 -7.46
C SER A 184 -3.29 -3.96 -6.87
N GLY A 185 -2.81 -2.95 -6.14
CA GLY A 185 -3.63 -1.88 -5.60
C GLY A 185 -4.36 -2.25 -4.32
N PHE A 186 -3.80 -3.17 -3.52
CA PHE A 186 -4.48 -3.73 -2.35
C PHE A 186 -4.65 -2.72 -1.20
N SER A 187 -4.06 -1.52 -1.30
CA SER A 187 -4.38 -0.38 -0.44
C SER A 187 -4.27 -0.72 1.06
N GLY A 188 -3.23 -1.50 1.43
CA GLY A 188 -2.94 -1.91 2.80
C GLY A 188 -3.61 -3.22 3.26
N HIS A 189 -4.54 -3.78 2.49
CA HIS A 189 -5.30 -4.98 2.86
C HIS A 189 -4.71 -6.29 2.30
N GLY A 190 -3.60 -6.21 1.57
CA GLY A 190 -3.04 -7.33 0.80
C GLY A 190 -2.61 -8.53 1.65
N PHE A 191 -2.19 -8.33 2.90
CA PHE A 191 -1.79 -9.45 3.77
C PHE A 191 -2.99 -10.34 4.13
N GLY A 192 -4.13 -9.74 4.50
CA GLY A 192 -5.34 -10.49 4.83
C GLY A 192 -6.05 -11.03 3.58
N LEU A 193 -6.06 -10.26 2.49
CA LEU A 193 -6.74 -10.65 1.24
C LEU A 193 -5.93 -11.63 0.38
N GLY A 194 -4.61 -11.73 0.59
CA GLY A 194 -3.67 -12.47 -0.27
C GLY A 194 -4.11 -13.89 -0.63
N PRO A 195 -4.50 -14.75 0.32
CA PRO A 195 -4.94 -16.11 0.03
C PRO A 195 -6.17 -16.15 -0.90
N GLY A 196 -7.19 -15.33 -0.61
CA GLY A 196 -8.40 -15.26 -1.42
C GLY A 196 -8.12 -14.65 -2.81
N ALA A 197 -7.30 -13.60 -2.87
CA ALA A 197 -6.90 -12.97 -4.13
C ALA A 197 -6.09 -13.92 -5.02
N GLY A 198 -5.18 -14.70 -4.45
CA GLY A 198 -4.41 -15.70 -5.19
C GLY A 198 -5.30 -16.77 -5.83
N MET A 199 -6.27 -17.31 -5.07
CA MET A 199 -7.26 -18.25 -5.59
C MET A 199 -8.16 -17.64 -6.66
N LEU A 200 -8.55 -16.37 -6.50
CA LEU A 200 -9.33 -15.66 -7.51
C LEU A 200 -8.52 -15.48 -8.80
N VAL A 201 -7.28 -15.04 -8.69
CA VAL A 201 -6.37 -14.85 -9.83
C VAL A 201 -6.13 -16.16 -10.56
N SER A 202 -5.92 -17.28 -9.84
CA SER A 202 -5.71 -18.58 -10.47
C SER A 202 -6.90 -18.96 -11.34
N ARG A 203 -8.13 -18.83 -10.81
CA ARG A 203 -9.38 -19.09 -11.55
C ARG A 203 -9.54 -18.18 -12.76
N ILE A 204 -9.23 -16.89 -12.62
CA ILE A 204 -9.26 -15.95 -13.74
C ILE A 204 -8.29 -16.41 -14.83
N VAL A 205 -7.05 -16.77 -14.49
CA VAL A 205 -6.02 -17.18 -15.46
C VAL A 205 -6.38 -18.49 -16.16
N THR A 206 -6.96 -19.47 -15.44
CA THR A 206 -7.37 -20.77 -15.99
C THR A 206 -8.71 -20.74 -16.71
N ASN A 207 -9.43 -19.60 -16.69
CA ASN A 207 -10.82 -19.46 -17.17
C ASN A 207 -11.82 -20.33 -16.40
N ASP A 208 -11.55 -20.62 -15.13
CA ASP A 208 -12.49 -21.30 -14.25
C ASP A 208 -13.53 -20.32 -13.69
N ALA A 209 -14.66 -20.88 -13.21
CA ALA A 209 -15.66 -20.09 -12.50
C ALA A 209 -15.06 -19.45 -11.23
N THR A 210 -15.17 -18.12 -11.13
CA THR A 210 -14.59 -17.35 -10.01
C THR A 210 -15.29 -17.61 -8.68
N GLY A 211 -16.60 -17.92 -8.72
CA GLY A 211 -17.43 -18.17 -7.55
C GLY A 211 -17.79 -16.91 -6.74
N ILE A 212 -17.32 -15.74 -7.17
CA ILE A 212 -17.67 -14.44 -6.61
C ILE A 212 -17.81 -13.42 -7.74
N ASP A 213 -18.52 -12.32 -7.46
CA ASP A 213 -18.56 -11.17 -8.36
C ASP A 213 -17.18 -10.48 -8.41
N ILE A 214 -16.64 -10.36 -9.63
CA ILE A 214 -15.36 -9.71 -9.91
C ILE A 214 -15.51 -8.31 -10.47
N GLN A 215 -16.73 -7.86 -10.76
CA GLN A 215 -16.99 -6.53 -11.32
C GLN A 215 -16.41 -5.39 -10.47
N PRO A 216 -16.37 -5.45 -9.12
CA PRO A 216 -15.72 -4.41 -8.32
C PRO A 216 -14.20 -4.30 -8.53
N TYR A 217 -13.54 -5.36 -8.99
CA TYR A 217 -12.06 -5.43 -9.08
C TYR A 217 -11.51 -5.10 -10.46
N ARG A 218 -12.37 -4.89 -11.47
CA ARG A 218 -11.93 -4.61 -12.84
C ARG A 218 -11.18 -3.28 -12.94
N LEU A 219 -10.20 -3.23 -13.83
CA LEU A 219 -9.40 -2.02 -14.09
C LEU A 219 -10.26 -0.90 -14.71
N THR A 220 -11.20 -1.28 -15.59
CA THR A 220 -12.01 -0.34 -16.38
C THR A 220 -12.93 0.55 -15.54
N ARG A 221 -13.11 0.26 -14.25
CA ARG A 221 -13.97 1.07 -13.35
C ARG A 221 -13.45 2.49 -13.16
N PHE A 222 -12.19 2.71 -13.52
CA PHE A 222 -11.55 4.02 -13.48
C PHE A 222 -11.66 4.82 -14.79
N SER A 223 -12.30 4.27 -15.82
CA SER A 223 -12.40 4.88 -17.15
C SER A 223 -13.79 4.80 -17.80
N ASP A 224 -14.70 3.97 -17.29
CA ASP A 224 -16.01 3.71 -17.90
C ASP A 224 -17.18 4.53 -17.31
N GLY A 225 -16.89 5.52 -16.47
CA GLY A 225 -17.91 6.35 -15.81
C GLY A 225 -18.49 5.77 -14.52
N THR A 226 -18.00 4.61 -14.05
CA THR A 226 -18.43 4.01 -12.78
C THR A 226 -18.25 4.97 -11.61
N ARG A 227 -19.27 5.09 -10.76
CA ARG A 227 -19.20 5.88 -9.54
C ARG A 227 -18.36 5.15 -8.50
N LEU A 228 -17.12 5.57 -8.35
CA LEU A 228 -16.23 5.06 -7.31
C LEU A 228 -16.77 5.35 -5.90
N ALA A 229 -16.66 4.36 -5.01
CA ALA A 229 -16.92 4.55 -3.58
C ALA A 229 -16.01 5.66 -3.01
N SER A 230 -16.50 6.35 -1.99
CA SER A 230 -15.66 7.31 -1.26
C SER A 230 -14.72 6.51 -0.33
N PRO A 231 -13.42 6.82 -0.31
CA PRO A 231 -12.50 6.22 0.64
C PRO A 231 -12.93 6.54 2.08
N GLU A 232 -13.23 5.51 2.85
CA GLU A 232 -13.47 5.59 4.29
C GLU A 232 -12.42 4.73 4.99
N MET A 233 -11.80 5.26 6.04
CA MET A 233 -11.05 4.42 6.96
C MET A 233 -12.03 3.90 8.02
N MET A 234 -11.92 2.60 8.33
CA MET A 234 -12.39 2.09 9.62
C MET A 234 -11.67 2.79 10.77
#